data_AF-A0A2N4XJE8-F1
#
_entry.id   AF-A0A2N4XJE8-F1
#
_cell.length_a   1.000
_cell.length_b   1.000
_cell.length_c   1.000
_cell.angle_alpha   90.00
_cell.angle_beta   90.00
_cell.angle_gamma   90.00
#
_symmetry.space_group_name_H-M   'P 1'
#
loop_
_entity.id
_entity.type
_entity.pdbx_description
1 polymer ?
#
loop_
_entity_poly.entity_id
_entity_poly.type
_entity_poly.pdbx_seq_one_letter_code
_entity_poly.pdbx_strand_id
1 'polypeptide(L)'
;MTSTIAVAEAHELAGGGHVTSAAGVTKILGGSDLLGSKDKSHNYKWPYASGSLPPVEYFFTKPPVPISLLRNPEEIYQYDRRRETSVSRVIKLVEHFKAGEHQVRDRFYTALGRTMRQEQYDEQGRLKRVINLLDLDPMQDGKFYGDEPQDLKRTKIALRLKTNLIYYRVWEYDDAGKATLVALGWNNRLGSAVAKKEMFDFADIRYGTPDGKEKWQGKEAFFKAFDFDPNARRAYPKNSQDR
;
A
#
# COMPACT_ATOMS: atom_id res chain seq x y z
N MET A 1 3.29 -29.13 8.84
CA MET A 1 2.02 -29.58 8.23
C MET A 1 1.05 -28.42 8.27
N THR A 2 0.58 -27.98 7.12
CA THR A 2 -0.39 -26.89 7.00
C THR A 2 -1.75 -27.54 6.83
N SER A 3 -2.66 -27.33 7.77
CA SER A 3 -3.99 -27.95 7.73
C SER A 3 -5.02 -26.88 7.40
N THR A 4 -5.62 -26.97 6.21
CA THR A 4 -6.83 -26.20 5.90
C THR A 4 -7.99 -26.86 6.63
N ILE A 5 -8.49 -26.23 7.69
CA ILE A 5 -9.71 -26.69 8.36
C ILE A 5 -10.88 -26.04 7.60
N ALA A 6 -11.59 -26.83 6.79
CA ALA A 6 -12.93 -26.48 6.37
C ALA A 6 -13.83 -26.59 7.61
N VAL A 7 -14.18 -25.46 8.22
CA VAL A 7 -15.08 -25.45 9.38
C VAL A 7 -16.49 -25.69 8.84
N ALA A 8 -16.90 -26.95 8.79
CA ALA A 8 -18.17 -27.39 8.22
C ALA A 8 -19.41 -27.10 9.11
N GLU A 9 -19.24 -26.50 10.28
CA GLU A 9 -20.34 -26.23 11.23
C GLU A 9 -20.27 -24.81 11.84
N ALA A 10 -19.92 -23.82 11.03
CA ALA A 10 -20.27 -22.43 11.33
C ALA A 10 -21.40 -22.03 10.37
N HIS A 11 -22.62 -21.92 10.90
CA HIS A 11 -23.79 -21.41 10.19
C HIS A 11 -23.40 -20.25 9.26
N GLU A 12 -23.55 -20.46 7.94
CA GLU A 12 -23.60 -19.48 6.85
C GLU A 12 -22.87 -18.14 7.06
N LEU A 13 -21.59 -18.18 7.41
CA LEU A 13 -20.69 -17.05 7.17
C LEU A 13 -19.73 -17.49 6.06
N ALA A 14 -19.90 -16.91 4.87
CA ALA A 14 -19.26 -17.29 3.60
C ALA A 14 -17.74 -16.98 3.53
N GLY A 15 -16.97 -17.37 4.56
CA GLY A 15 -15.55 -17.04 4.69
C GLY A 15 -14.74 -18.16 5.33
N GLY A 16 -13.81 -18.76 4.59
CA GLY A 16 -12.88 -19.77 5.13
C GLY A 16 -11.73 -19.15 5.93
N GLY A 17 -11.22 -19.88 6.93
CA GLY A 17 -10.05 -19.50 7.72
C GLY A 17 -8.85 -20.42 7.47
N HIS A 18 -7.64 -19.90 7.64
CA HIS A 18 -6.41 -20.68 7.62
C HIS A 18 -5.76 -20.68 8.99
N VAL A 19 -5.36 -21.87 9.47
CA VAL A 19 -4.81 -22.08 10.80
C VAL A 19 -3.50 -22.85 10.70
N THR A 20 -2.53 -22.52 11.55
CA THR A 20 -1.32 -23.32 11.74
C THR A 20 -1.13 -23.65 13.21
N SER A 21 -0.48 -24.78 13.51
CA SER A 21 -0.24 -25.19 14.90
C SER A 21 0.62 -24.19 15.68
N ALA A 22 1.54 -23.49 15.00
CA ALA A 22 2.46 -22.56 15.64
C ALA A 22 1.88 -21.13 15.80
N ALA A 23 1.09 -20.66 14.83
CA ALA A 23 0.61 -19.27 14.81
C ALA A 23 -0.89 -19.12 15.09
N GLY A 24 -1.62 -20.22 15.23
CA GLY A 24 -3.07 -20.20 15.30
C GLY A 24 -3.68 -19.70 13.99
N VAL A 25 -4.69 -18.84 14.03
CA VAL A 25 -5.33 -18.26 12.84
C VAL A 25 -4.37 -17.32 12.13
N THR A 26 -4.07 -17.58 10.86
CA THR A 26 -3.16 -16.74 10.05
C THR A 26 -3.89 -15.94 8.99
N LYS A 27 -5.07 -16.40 8.57
CA LYS A 27 -5.89 -15.74 7.54
C LYS A 27 -7.37 -16.00 7.78
N ILE A 28 -8.21 -15.01 7.48
CA ILE A 28 -9.67 -15.13 7.36
C ILE A 28 -10.09 -14.50 6.03
N LEU A 29 -10.85 -15.24 5.23
CA LEU A 29 -11.52 -14.73 4.04
C LEU A 29 -12.88 -14.14 4.44
N GLY A 30 -13.23 -12.96 3.93
CA GLY A 30 -14.51 -12.33 4.21
C GLY A 30 -15.04 -11.51 3.05
N GLY A 31 -16.37 -11.47 2.92
CA GLY A 31 -17.03 -10.39 2.21
C GLY A 31 -16.91 -9.09 3.01
N SER A 32 -16.78 -7.95 2.33
CA SER A 32 -16.64 -6.64 3.00
C SER A 32 -17.82 -6.27 3.91
N ASP A 33 -18.98 -6.87 3.67
CA ASP A 33 -20.20 -6.62 4.44
C ASP A 33 -20.27 -7.48 5.72
N LEU A 34 -19.46 -8.54 5.80
CA LEU A 34 -19.39 -9.46 6.94
C LEU A 34 -18.17 -9.22 7.83
N LEU A 35 -17.07 -8.73 7.25
CA LEU A 35 -15.80 -8.57 7.94
C LEU A 35 -15.14 -7.23 7.63
N GLY A 36 -14.81 -6.48 8.68
CA GLY A 36 -14.20 -5.15 8.56
C GLY A 36 -15.17 -4.01 8.35
N SER A 37 -16.45 -4.21 8.67
CA SER A 37 -17.47 -3.15 8.63
C SER A 37 -17.08 -1.93 9.49
N LYS A 38 -16.26 -2.13 10.53
CA LYS A 38 -15.74 -1.05 11.37
C LYS A 38 -14.49 -0.38 10.80
N ASP A 39 -13.81 -1.01 9.84
CA ASP A 39 -12.55 -0.49 9.29
C ASP A 39 -12.83 0.71 8.38
N LYS A 40 -12.30 1.85 8.79
CA LYS A 40 -12.42 3.12 8.07
C LYS A 40 -11.42 3.14 6.93
N SER A 41 -11.85 2.64 5.79
CA SER A 41 -11.08 2.66 4.55
C SER A 41 -11.97 3.10 3.39
N HIS A 42 -11.44 4.05 2.62
CA HIS A 42 -12.15 4.68 1.52
C HIS A 42 -12.30 3.78 0.27
N ASN A 43 -11.56 2.66 0.16
CA ASN A 43 -11.34 2.00 -1.13
C ASN A 43 -11.87 0.56 -1.26
N TYR A 44 -12.47 -0.03 -0.22
CA TYR A 44 -12.92 -1.43 -0.28
C TYR A 44 -14.27 -1.63 -0.98
N LYS A 45 -14.99 -0.53 -1.30
CA LYS A 45 -16.33 -0.57 -1.90
C LYS A 45 -16.33 -0.46 -3.42
N TRP A 46 -15.20 -0.70 -4.07
CA TRP A 46 -15.10 -0.54 -5.52
C TRP A 46 -15.49 -1.85 -6.17
N PRO A 47 -16.70 -1.96 -6.75
CA PRO A 47 -17.08 -3.18 -7.41
C PRO A 47 -16.17 -3.43 -8.62
N TYR A 48 -15.90 -4.69 -8.92
CA TYR A 48 -15.46 -5.09 -10.25
C TYR A 48 -16.43 -4.55 -11.31
N ALA A 49 -16.03 -4.55 -12.58
CA ALA A 49 -16.92 -4.18 -13.68
C ALA A 49 -18.23 -5.00 -13.71
N SER A 50 -18.24 -6.18 -13.10
CA SER A 50 -19.40 -7.04 -12.87
C SER A 50 -20.36 -6.57 -11.76
N GLY A 51 -20.05 -5.48 -11.05
CA GLY A 51 -20.85 -5.00 -9.91
C GLY A 51 -20.56 -5.71 -8.58
N SER A 52 -19.77 -6.80 -8.59
CA SER A 52 -19.42 -7.54 -7.37
C SER A 52 -18.25 -6.89 -6.64
N LEU A 53 -18.29 -6.88 -5.31
CA LEU A 53 -17.17 -6.41 -4.49
C LEU A 53 -16.02 -7.42 -4.51
N PRO A 54 -14.75 -6.96 -4.57
CA PRO A 54 -13.61 -7.84 -4.48
C PRO A 54 -13.61 -8.57 -3.13
N PRO A 55 -13.21 -9.86 -3.09
CA PRO A 55 -13.05 -10.55 -1.82
C PRO A 55 -11.98 -9.84 -0.99
N VAL A 56 -12.21 -9.80 0.32
CA VAL A 56 -11.31 -9.19 1.28
C VAL A 56 -10.65 -10.30 2.09
N GLU A 57 -9.34 -10.22 2.23
CA GLU A 57 -8.58 -11.19 3.04
C GLU A 57 -7.93 -10.47 4.22
N TYR A 58 -8.18 -10.97 5.43
CA TYR A 58 -7.49 -10.51 6.63
C TYR A 58 -6.37 -11.48 6.97
N PHE A 59 -5.22 -10.92 7.31
CA PHE A 59 -4.03 -11.63 7.79
C PHE A 59 -3.61 -11.02 9.12
N PHE A 60 -3.04 -11.82 10.02
CA PHE A 60 -2.60 -11.33 11.33
C PHE A 60 -1.10 -11.18 11.36
N THR A 61 -0.63 -9.98 11.72
CA THR A 61 0.80 -9.61 11.62
C THR A 61 1.58 -9.95 12.88
N LYS A 62 0.89 -10.17 14.00
CA LYS A 62 1.46 -10.59 15.29
C LYS A 62 0.78 -11.85 15.82
N PRO A 63 1.24 -13.05 15.39
CA PRO A 63 0.78 -14.31 15.98
C PRO A 63 1.34 -14.49 17.40
N PRO A 64 0.76 -15.42 18.20
CA PRO A 64 -0.35 -16.31 17.85
C PRO A 64 -1.73 -15.64 17.93
N VAL A 65 -2.67 -16.11 17.11
CA VAL A 65 -4.08 -15.69 17.13
C VAL A 65 -4.96 -16.90 17.42
N PRO A 66 -5.83 -16.87 18.44
CA PRO A 66 -6.57 -18.04 18.89
C PRO A 66 -7.59 -18.51 17.83
N ILE A 67 -7.78 -19.84 17.75
CA ILE A 67 -8.76 -20.46 16.84
C ILE A 67 -10.20 -20.02 17.15
N SER A 68 -10.49 -19.60 18.38
CA SER A 68 -11.78 -19.02 18.78
C SER A 68 -12.19 -17.84 17.91
N LEU A 69 -11.23 -17.12 17.31
CA LEU A 69 -11.50 -16.04 16.36
C LEU A 69 -12.37 -16.47 15.17
N LEU A 70 -12.27 -17.73 14.73
CA LEU A 70 -13.11 -18.25 13.65
C LEU A 70 -14.59 -18.38 14.05
N ARG A 71 -14.88 -18.46 15.35
CA ARG A 71 -16.25 -18.52 15.90
C ARG A 71 -16.82 -17.13 16.17
N ASN A 72 -15.96 -16.14 16.41
CA ASN A 72 -16.34 -14.75 16.62
C ASN A 72 -15.48 -13.81 15.75
N PRO A 73 -15.77 -13.73 14.44
CA PRO A 73 -14.93 -12.98 13.51
C PRO A 73 -14.87 -11.47 13.78
N GLU A 74 -15.81 -10.92 14.57
CA GLU A 74 -15.76 -9.53 15.03
C GLU A 74 -14.57 -9.25 15.98
N GLU A 75 -13.95 -10.27 16.56
CA GLU A 75 -12.75 -10.10 17.39
C GLU A 75 -11.50 -9.74 16.57
N ILE A 76 -11.57 -9.71 15.23
CA ILE A 76 -10.41 -9.36 14.38
C ILE A 76 -9.79 -8.02 14.76
N TYR A 77 -10.61 -7.09 15.27
CA TYR A 77 -10.17 -5.75 15.63
C TYR A 77 -9.26 -5.72 16.85
N GLN A 78 -9.22 -6.78 17.65
CA GLN A 78 -8.32 -6.90 18.81
C GLN A 78 -6.87 -7.19 18.41
N TYR A 79 -6.62 -7.50 17.13
CA TYR A 79 -5.32 -7.93 16.64
C TYR A 79 -4.75 -6.94 15.62
N ASP A 80 -3.41 -6.85 15.58
CA ASP A 80 -2.73 -6.24 14.44
C ASP A 80 -3.02 -7.08 13.20
N ARG A 81 -3.63 -6.43 12.20
CA ARG A 81 -4.14 -7.10 11.02
C ARG A 81 -3.76 -6.34 9.77
N ARG A 82 -3.48 -7.10 8.73
CA ARG A 82 -3.44 -6.63 7.36
C ARG A 82 -4.72 -7.02 6.68
N ARG A 83 -5.23 -6.12 5.86
CA ARG A 83 -6.26 -6.39 4.86
C ARG A 83 -5.66 -6.38 3.47
N GLU A 84 -5.92 -7.41 2.67
CA GLU A 84 -5.59 -7.44 1.25
C GLU A 84 -6.86 -7.36 0.40
N THR A 85 -6.79 -6.56 -0.66
CA THR A 85 -7.86 -6.44 -1.66
C THR A 85 -7.24 -6.35 -3.06
N SER A 86 -7.73 -7.14 -4.00
CA SER A 86 -7.28 -7.07 -5.39
C SER A 86 -7.92 -5.87 -6.08
N VAL A 87 -7.09 -4.89 -6.47
CA VAL A 87 -7.54 -3.68 -7.18
C VAL A 87 -7.54 -3.92 -8.69
N SER A 88 -6.61 -4.73 -9.17
CA SER A 88 -6.58 -5.23 -10.54
C SER A 88 -5.97 -6.63 -10.57
N ARG A 89 -5.75 -7.19 -11.77
CA ARG A 89 -5.03 -8.47 -11.91
C ARG A 89 -3.59 -8.42 -11.39
N VAL A 90 -2.98 -7.23 -11.36
CA VAL A 90 -1.56 -7.05 -11.04
C VAL A 90 -1.37 -6.29 -9.73
N ILE A 91 -2.31 -5.42 -9.36
CA ILE A 91 -2.19 -4.53 -8.21
C ILE A 91 -3.04 -5.03 -7.05
N LYS A 92 -2.39 -5.20 -5.91
CA LYS A 92 -3.02 -5.45 -4.61
C LYS A 92 -2.97 -4.21 -3.75
N LEU A 93 -4.10 -3.88 -3.14
CA LEU A 93 -4.18 -2.98 -2.01
C LEU A 93 -3.91 -3.75 -0.73
N VAL A 94 -2.95 -3.28 0.04
CA VAL A 94 -2.55 -3.82 1.33
C VAL A 94 -2.74 -2.72 2.38
N GLU A 95 -3.60 -2.94 3.35
CA GLU A 95 -3.88 -1.98 4.42
C GLU A 95 -3.48 -2.58 5.76
N HIS A 96 -2.78 -1.80 6.59
CA HIS A 96 -2.36 -2.23 7.92
C HIS A 96 -3.14 -1.48 9.00
N PHE A 97 -3.66 -2.23 9.96
CA PHE A 97 -4.39 -1.75 11.13
C PHE A 97 -3.73 -2.31 12.38
N LYS A 98 -3.53 -1.45 13.39
CA LYS A 98 -3.07 -1.92 14.69
C LYS A 98 -4.22 -2.56 15.47
N ALA A 99 -3.85 -3.38 16.45
CA ALA A 99 -4.79 -3.89 17.45
C ALA A 99 -5.57 -2.74 18.11
N GLY A 100 -6.89 -2.92 18.24
CA GLY A 100 -7.83 -1.95 18.79
C GLY A 100 -8.16 -0.76 17.88
N GLU A 101 -7.50 -0.63 16.73
CA GLU A 101 -7.71 0.48 15.82
C GLU A 101 -8.57 0.09 14.62
N HIS A 102 -9.39 1.04 14.17
CA HIS A 102 -10.21 0.94 12.96
C HIS A 102 -9.70 1.82 11.82
N GLN A 103 -8.73 2.68 12.10
CA GLN A 103 -8.10 3.55 11.11
C GLN A 103 -6.93 2.82 10.47
N VAL A 104 -6.77 3.00 9.16
CA VAL A 104 -5.59 2.52 8.43
C VAL A 104 -4.37 3.31 8.92
N ARG A 105 -3.25 2.63 9.18
CA ARG A 105 -1.96 3.27 9.51
C ARG A 105 -1.09 3.46 8.29
N ASP A 106 -0.93 2.39 7.53
CA ASP A 106 -0.26 2.41 6.24
C ASP A 106 -1.14 1.70 5.21
N ARG A 107 -1.13 2.24 3.99
CA ARG A 107 -1.72 1.60 2.83
C ARG A 107 -0.66 1.48 1.75
N PHE A 108 -0.56 0.30 1.15
CA PHE A 108 0.38 0.00 0.09
C PHE A 108 -0.38 -0.50 -1.13
N TYR A 109 -0.13 0.12 -2.27
CA TYR A 109 -0.49 -0.44 -3.56
C TYR A 109 0.73 -1.20 -4.06
N THR A 110 0.61 -2.51 -4.16
CA THR A 110 1.71 -3.40 -4.47
C THR A 110 1.51 -4.08 -5.81
N ALA A 111 2.58 -4.22 -6.58
CA ALA A 111 2.61 -4.96 -7.83
C ALA A 111 3.93 -5.74 -7.90
N LEU A 112 3.88 -7.02 -8.29
CA LEU A 112 5.08 -7.88 -8.43
C LEU A 112 6.00 -7.85 -7.18
N GLY A 113 5.40 -7.83 -5.98
CA GLY A 113 6.13 -7.81 -4.71
C GLY A 113 6.74 -6.46 -4.31
N ARG A 114 6.45 -5.38 -5.04
CA ARG A 114 6.95 -4.03 -4.76
C ARG A 114 5.83 -3.05 -4.47
N THR A 115 6.08 -2.11 -3.55
CA THR A 115 5.22 -0.97 -3.27
C THR A 115 5.36 0.04 -4.40
N MET A 116 4.27 0.22 -5.14
CA MET A 116 4.11 1.24 -6.19
C MET A 116 3.60 2.56 -5.63
N ARG A 117 2.79 2.50 -4.57
CA ARG A 117 2.34 3.68 -3.81
C ARG A 117 2.22 3.32 -2.34
N GLN A 118 2.70 4.20 -1.48
CA GLN A 118 2.49 4.12 -0.05
C GLN A 118 1.74 5.36 0.43
N GLU A 119 0.70 5.15 1.21
CA GLU A 119 -0.01 6.19 1.94
C GLU A 119 0.22 5.98 3.44
N GLN A 120 0.61 7.04 4.13
CA GLN A 120 0.87 7.05 5.58
C GLN A 120 -0.16 7.95 6.25
N TYR A 121 -0.77 7.43 7.32
CA TYR A 121 -1.83 8.10 8.05
C TYR A 121 -1.39 8.47 9.46
N ASP A 122 -1.91 9.58 9.99
CA ASP A 122 -1.69 9.99 11.38
C ASP A 122 -2.52 9.15 12.37
N GLU A 123 -2.47 9.50 13.65
CA GLU A 123 -3.22 8.80 14.71
C GLU A 123 -4.73 8.98 14.62
N GLN A 124 -5.20 10.02 13.95
CA GLN A 124 -6.61 10.31 13.73
C GLN A 124 -7.12 9.63 12.47
N GLY A 125 -6.25 9.01 11.66
CA GLY A 125 -6.56 8.39 10.38
C GLY A 125 -6.61 9.39 9.23
N ARG A 126 -5.99 10.56 9.37
CA ARG A 126 -5.86 11.55 8.29
C ARG A 126 -4.63 11.22 7.47
N LEU A 127 -4.75 11.37 6.15
CA LEU A 127 -3.64 11.14 5.23
C LEU A 127 -2.56 12.20 5.49
N LYS A 128 -1.35 11.77 5.85
CA LYS A 128 -0.20 12.64 6.14
C LYS A 128 0.78 12.69 4.99
N ARG A 129 1.02 11.55 4.34
CA ARG A 129 2.03 11.44 3.29
C ARG A 129 1.62 10.42 2.24
N VAL A 130 1.97 10.72 0.99
CA VAL A 130 1.89 9.79 -0.14
C VAL A 130 3.23 9.72 -0.82
N ILE A 131 3.72 8.51 -1.05
CA ILE A 131 4.95 8.23 -1.80
C ILE A 131 4.56 7.38 -3.01
N ASN A 132 4.71 7.94 -4.22
CA ASN A 132 4.43 7.23 -5.47
C ASN A 132 5.75 6.83 -6.15
N LEU A 133 5.81 5.59 -6.63
CA LEU A 133 6.81 5.09 -7.56
C LEU A 133 6.17 5.01 -8.96
N LEU A 134 6.76 5.71 -9.93
CA LEU A 134 6.23 5.92 -11.28
C LEU A 134 4.81 6.52 -11.25
N ASP A 135 4.17 6.61 -12.41
CA ASP A 135 2.81 7.11 -12.62
C ASP A 135 1.74 6.13 -12.15
N LEU A 136 1.76 5.83 -10.86
CA LEU A 136 0.62 5.24 -10.17
C LEU A 136 -0.22 6.38 -9.58
N ASP A 137 -1.07 6.99 -10.40
CA ASP A 137 -2.12 7.84 -9.87
C ASP A 137 -3.14 6.98 -9.11
N PRO A 138 -3.74 7.49 -8.02
CA PRO A 138 -4.86 6.79 -7.41
C PRO A 138 -5.91 6.60 -8.50
N MET A 139 -6.51 5.42 -8.56
CA MET A 139 -7.64 5.27 -9.45
C MET A 139 -8.67 6.33 -9.05
N GLN A 140 -9.10 7.14 -10.02
CA GLN A 140 -10.45 7.69 -10.03
C GLN A 140 -11.19 6.88 -11.10
N ASP A 141 -12.42 6.47 -10.81
CA ASP A 141 -13.30 5.79 -11.76
C ASP A 141 -12.71 4.55 -12.44
N GLY A 142 -11.93 3.75 -11.71
CA GLY A 142 -11.43 2.49 -12.24
C GLY A 142 -10.20 2.60 -13.17
N LYS A 143 -9.59 3.79 -13.32
CA LYS A 143 -8.49 4.01 -14.28
C LYS A 143 -7.25 4.57 -13.60
N PHE A 144 -6.09 3.99 -13.90
CA PHE A 144 -4.79 4.60 -13.64
C PHE A 144 -4.55 5.66 -14.71
N TYR A 145 -4.34 6.92 -14.34
CA TYR A 145 -3.95 7.94 -15.31
C TYR A 145 -2.49 7.71 -15.70
N GLY A 146 -2.29 7.25 -16.93
CA GLY A 146 -1.02 7.33 -17.63
C GLY A 146 -1.01 8.62 -18.43
N ASP A 147 -0.38 9.65 -17.87
CA ASP A 147 0.24 10.81 -18.51
C ASP A 147 0.60 11.78 -17.37
N GLU A 148 1.76 12.43 -17.47
CA GLU A 148 2.35 13.35 -16.47
C GLU A 148 1.30 13.94 -15.51
N PRO A 149 1.24 13.51 -14.23
CA PRO A 149 0.10 13.82 -13.39
C PRO A 149 -0.11 15.32 -13.37
N GLN A 150 -1.35 15.75 -13.57
CA GLN A 150 -1.70 17.17 -13.63
C GLN A 150 -1.16 17.95 -12.42
N ASP A 151 -0.93 17.26 -11.31
CA ASP A 151 -0.35 17.74 -10.08
C ASP A 151 1.09 18.26 -10.23
N LEU A 152 1.91 17.66 -11.09
CA LEU A 152 3.26 18.17 -11.40
C LEU A 152 3.18 19.47 -12.21
N LYS A 153 2.22 19.61 -13.12
CA LYS A 153 2.01 20.85 -13.90
C LYS A 153 1.62 22.04 -13.03
N ARG A 154 0.95 21.78 -11.90
CA ARG A 154 0.53 22.79 -10.92
C ARG A 154 1.60 23.11 -9.89
N THR A 155 2.65 22.30 -9.80
CA THR A 155 3.70 22.45 -8.79
C THR A 155 4.90 23.21 -9.35
N LYS A 156 5.36 24.24 -8.63
CA LYS A 156 6.59 24.94 -8.99
C LYS A 156 7.80 24.08 -8.63
N ILE A 157 8.44 23.51 -9.64
CA ILE A 157 9.70 22.76 -9.52
C ILE A 157 10.83 23.64 -10.05
N ALA A 158 11.78 24.01 -9.19
CA ALA A 158 12.91 24.86 -9.59
C ALA A 158 14.06 24.05 -10.21
N LEU A 159 14.09 22.73 -9.96
CA LEU A 159 15.01 21.83 -10.63
C LEU A 159 14.80 21.86 -12.15
N ARG A 160 15.91 21.92 -12.90
CA ARG A 160 15.89 21.76 -14.37
C ARG A 160 15.67 20.30 -14.74
N LEU A 161 14.43 19.82 -14.59
CA LEU A 161 14.02 18.44 -14.89
C LEU A 161 13.48 18.27 -16.32
N LYS A 162 13.74 19.24 -17.22
CA LYS A 162 13.27 19.15 -18.61
C LYS A 162 13.84 17.88 -19.23
N THR A 163 12.96 16.94 -19.59
CA THR A 163 13.25 15.60 -20.15
C THR A 163 13.65 14.49 -19.17
N ASN A 164 13.73 14.77 -17.86
CA ASN A 164 13.98 13.74 -16.85
C ASN A 164 12.68 12.98 -16.55
N LEU A 165 12.78 11.66 -16.44
CA LEU A 165 11.70 10.83 -15.92
C LEU A 165 11.68 10.92 -14.39
N ILE A 166 10.53 11.26 -13.83
CA ILE A 166 10.29 11.30 -12.40
C ILE A 166 9.82 9.91 -11.95
N TYR A 167 10.60 9.29 -11.08
CA TYR A 167 10.35 7.96 -10.52
C TYR A 167 9.68 8.04 -9.17
N TYR A 168 10.14 8.90 -8.27
CA TYR A 168 9.55 9.04 -6.95
C TYR A 168 8.94 10.41 -6.77
N ARG A 169 7.78 10.46 -6.13
CA ARG A 169 7.13 11.69 -5.68
C ARG A 169 6.69 11.50 -4.25
N VAL A 170 7.07 12.44 -3.38
CA VAL A 170 6.62 12.47 -1.99
C VAL A 170 5.77 13.71 -1.79
N TRP A 171 4.53 13.48 -1.42
CA TRP A 171 3.56 14.51 -1.07
C TRP A 171 3.31 14.48 0.42
N GLU A 172 3.36 15.63 1.07
CA GLU A 172 2.88 15.81 2.43
C GLU A 172 1.56 16.57 2.41
N TYR A 173 0.68 16.22 3.33
CA TYR A 173 -0.66 16.79 3.47
C TYR A 173 -0.74 17.54 4.79
N ASP A 174 -1.22 18.77 4.75
CA ASP A 174 -1.49 19.54 5.95
C ASP A 174 -2.82 19.14 6.62
N ASP A 175 -3.15 19.76 7.75
CA ASP A 175 -4.39 19.48 8.49
C ASP A 175 -5.67 19.78 7.69
N ALA A 176 -5.58 20.61 6.65
CA ALA A 176 -6.68 20.91 5.72
C ALA A 176 -6.75 19.93 4.54
N GLY A 177 -5.84 18.94 4.48
CA GLY A 177 -5.75 17.97 3.39
C GLY A 177 -5.11 18.53 2.11
N LYS A 178 -4.43 19.69 2.18
CA LYS A 178 -3.74 20.27 1.04
C LYS A 178 -2.39 19.57 0.85
N ALA A 179 -2.19 19.01 -0.34
CA ALA A 179 -0.95 18.35 -0.73
C ALA A 179 0.15 19.35 -1.11
N THR A 180 1.38 19.07 -0.68
CA THR A 180 2.62 19.76 -1.08
C THR A 180 3.66 18.73 -1.49
N LEU A 181 4.26 18.91 -2.67
CA LEU A 181 5.37 18.08 -3.12
C LEU A 181 6.62 18.48 -2.33
N VAL A 182 7.17 17.54 -1.55
CA VAL A 182 8.34 17.80 -0.70
C VAL A 182 9.60 17.12 -1.20
N ALA A 183 9.47 16.05 -2.00
CA ALA A 183 10.63 15.36 -2.54
C ALA A 183 10.35 14.61 -3.85
N LEU A 184 11.42 14.42 -4.61
CA LEU A 184 11.42 13.79 -5.91
C LEU A 184 12.59 12.80 -6.03
N GLY A 185 12.37 11.74 -6.82
CA GLY A 185 13.42 10.91 -7.39
C GLY A 185 13.34 10.96 -8.91
N TRP A 186 14.41 11.28 -9.61
CA TRP A 186 14.43 11.42 -11.08
C TRP A 186 15.70 10.81 -11.67
N ASN A 187 15.65 10.35 -12.93
CA ASN A 187 16.87 9.89 -13.60
C ASN A 187 17.82 11.06 -13.89
N ASN A 188 19.12 10.79 -13.91
CA ASN A 188 20.12 11.78 -14.31
C ASN A 188 20.28 11.92 -15.83
N ARG A 189 19.64 11.06 -16.64
CA ARG A 189 19.79 11.04 -18.10
C ARG A 189 18.87 12.08 -18.75
N LEU A 190 19.44 12.97 -19.57
CA LEU A 190 18.68 13.80 -20.51
C LEU A 190 17.93 12.88 -21.45
N GLY A 191 16.61 13.06 -21.54
CA GLY A 191 15.73 12.24 -22.35
C GLY A 191 16.04 12.39 -23.84
N SER A 192 16.97 11.60 -24.36
CA SER A 192 16.86 11.19 -25.74
C SER A 192 15.76 10.13 -25.80
N ALA A 193 14.81 10.30 -26.72
CA ALA A 193 13.73 9.35 -26.99
C ALA A 193 14.22 7.91 -27.35
N VAL A 194 15.55 7.72 -27.40
CA VAL A 194 16.28 6.50 -27.76
C VAL A 194 16.51 5.57 -26.55
N ALA A 195 16.36 6.04 -25.31
CA ALA A 195 16.55 5.19 -24.12
C ALA A 195 15.40 4.19 -23.84
N LYS A 196 14.58 3.85 -24.84
CA LYS A 196 13.45 2.91 -24.73
C LYS A 196 13.86 1.43 -24.66
N LYS A 197 15.15 1.08 -24.67
CA LYS A 197 15.60 -0.32 -24.82
C LYS A 197 16.62 -0.86 -23.81
N GLU A 198 17.21 -0.04 -22.95
CA GLU A 198 18.14 -0.56 -21.95
C GLU A 198 17.45 -0.78 -20.62
N MET A 199 17.77 -1.91 -19.96
CA MET A 199 17.29 -2.21 -18.62
C MET A 199 17.60 -1.02 -17.70
N PHE A 200 16.52 -0.48 -17.16
CA PHE A 200 16.52 0.61 -16.19
C PHE A 200 17.45 0.30 -15.00
N ASP A 201 18.38 1.20 -14.72
CA ASP A 201 19.23 1.12 -13.54
C ASP A 201 18.76 2.11 -12.46
N PHE A 202 18.38 1.57 -11.30
CA PHE A 202 18.03 2.37 -10.12
C PHE A 202 19.22 3.20 -9.59
N ALA A 203 20.46 2.84 -9.95
CA ALA A 203 21.66 3.60 -9.61
C ALA A 203 21.71 5.00 -10.27
N ASP A 204 21.01 5.18 -11.40
CA ASP A 204 20.96 6.46 -12.13
C ASP A 204 19.94 7.46 -11.55
N ILE A 205 19.24 7.09 -10.48
CA ILE A 205 18.24 7.96 -9.84
C ILE A 205 18.92 8.92 -8.86
N ARG A 206 18.61 10.20 -9.01
CA ARG A 206 18.92 11.25 -8.05
C ARG A 206 17.69 11.55 -7.22
N TYR A 207 17.92 11.96 -5.97
CA TYR A 207 16.87 12.23 -4.99
C TYR A 207 17.10 13.61 -4.38
N GLY A 208 16.04 14.41 -4.28
CA GLY A 208 16.15 15.77 -3.73
C GLY A 208 14.81 16.50 -3.63
N THR A 209 14.83 17.66 -2.98
CA THR A 209 13.66 18.54 -2.88
C THR A 209 13.34 19.19 -4.24
N PRO A 210 12.08 19.57 -4.52
CA PRO A 210 11.72 20.23 -5.77
C PRO A 210 12.46 21.55 -6.06
N ASP A 211 12.98 22.20 -5.02
CA ASP A 211 13.81 23.41 -5.12
C ASP A 211 15.32 23.11 -5.20
N GLY A 212 15.71 21.85 -5.04
CA GLY A 212 17.09 21.38 -5.12
C GLY A 212 17.97 21.70 -3.91
N LYS A 213 17.42 22.27 -2.83
CA LYS A 213 18.17 22.63 -1.61
C LYS A 213 18.68 21.41 -0.86
N GLU A 214 17.86 20.36 -0.75
CA GLU A 214 18.26 19.10 -0.12
C GLU A 214 18.42 18.01 -1.18
N LYS A 215 19.43 17.16 -1.00
CA LYS A 215 19.72 16.01 -1.84
C LYS A 215 20.08 14.83 -0.95
N TRP A 216 19.51 13.66 -1.23
CA TRP A 216 19.82 12.44 -0.50
C TRP A 216 20.88 11.63 -1.24
N GLN A 217 21.82 11.05 -0.47
CA GLN A 217 22.93 10.24 -0.97
C GLN A 217 22.43 8.82 -1.34
N GLY A 218 21.58 8.75 -2.36
CA GLY A 218 21.02 7.50 -2.87
C GLY A 218 19.67 7.11 -2.26
N LYS A 219 19.20 5.94 -2.69
CA LYS A 219 17.85 5.42 -2.44
C LYS A 219 17.61 5.15 -0.96
N GLU A 220 18.58 4.57 -0.27
CA GLU A 220 18.47 4.15 1.13
C GLU A 220 18.29 5.37 2.04
N ALA A 221 19.05 6.45 1.81
CA ALA A 221 18.90 7.70 2.53
C ALA A 221 17.54 8.35 2.27
N PHE A 222 17.09 8.37 1.02
CA PHE A 222 15.78 8.87 0.63
C PHE A 222 14.63 8.06 1.27
N PHE A 223 14.68 6.73 1.21
CA PHE A 223 13.66 5.86 1.81
C PHE A 223 13.59 6.03 3.33
N LYS A 224 14.75 6.16 3.98
CA LYS A 224 14.81 6.43 5.42
C LYS A 224 14.21 7.78 5.78
N ALA A 225 14.48 8.84 4.99
CA ALA A 225 13.97 10.18 5.26
C ALA A 225 12.43 10.26 5.24
N PHE A 226 11.78 9.48 4.37
CA PHE A 226 10.33 9.49 4.20
C PHE A 226 9.62 8.27 4.78
N ASP A 227 10.36 7.42 5.49
CA ASP A 227 9.84 6.17 6.05
C ASP A 227 9.14 5.29 4.99
N PHE A 228 9.73 5.22 3.80
CA PHE A 228 9.21 4.43 2.69
C PHE A 228 9.53 2.95 2.86
N ASP A 229 8.50 2.12 2.70
CA ASP A 229 8.62 0.66 2.74
C ASP A 229 8.41 0.08 1.33
N PRO A 230 9.50 -0.20 0.59
CA PRO A 230 9.41 -0.61 -0.82
C PRO A 230 8.80 -2.00 -1.01
N ASN A 231 8.61 -2.79 0.05
CA ASN A 231 8.04 -4.15 -0.03
C ASN A 231 6.87 -4.34 0.93
N ALA A 232 6.28 -3.24 1.42
CA ALA A 232 5.17 -3.23 2.37
C ALA A 232 5.40 -4.06 3.65
N ARG A 233 6.67 -4.29 4.05
CA ARG A 233 7.09 -5.14 5.17
C ARG A 233 6.34 -4.85 6.47
N ARG A 234 6.00 -3.59 6.76
CA ARG A 234 5.20 -3.18 7.93
C ARG A 234 3.84 -3.88 8.03
N ALA A 235 3.27 -4.26 6.91
CA ALA A 235 1.99 -4.98 6.88
C ALA A 235 2.16 -6.50 6.98
N TYR A 236 3.38 -7.05 7.02
CA TYR A 236 3.67 -8.49 7.07
C TYR A 236 4.27 -8.88 8.43
N PRO A 237 4.08 -10.14 8.88
CA PRO A 237 4.76 -10.64 10.07
C PRO A 237 6.29 -10.49 9.96
N LYS A 238 6.96 -10.16 11.08
CA LYS A 238 8.43 -9.98 11.10
C LYS A 238 9.21 -11.20 10.61
N ASN A 239 8.64 -12.40 10.73
CA ASN A 239 9.30 -13.68 10.39
C ASN A 239 8.89 -14.24 9.02
N SER A 240 8.09 -13.53 8.23
CA SER A 240 7.65 -14.01 6.91
C SER A 240 8.60 -13.66 5.76
N GLN A 241 9.84 -13.24 6.06
CA GLN A 241 10.78 -12.67 5.08
C GLN A 241 11.84 -13.65 4.56
N ASP A 242 11.78 -14.93 4.93
CA ASP A 242 12.70 -15.98 4.45
C ASP A 242 12.10 -16.87 3.34
N ARG A 243 11.12 -16.38 2.56
CA ARG A 243 10.47 -17.14 1.49
C ARG A 243 10.31 -16.35 0.20
#